data_AF-A0A174GJN7-F1
#
_entry.id   AF-A0A174GJN7-F1
#
_cell.length_a   1.000
_cell.length_b   1.000
_cell.length_c   1.000
_cell.angle_alpha   90.00
_cell.angle_beta   90.00
_cell.angle_gamma   90.00
#
_symmetry.space_group_name_H-M   'P 1'
#
loop_
_entity.id
_entity.type
_entity.pdbx_description
1 polymer ?
#
loop_
_entity_poly.entity_id
_entity_poly.type
_entity_poly.pdbx_seq_one_letter_code
_entity_poly.pdbx_strand_id
1 'polypeptide(L)'
;MNEQQGVRPTERMTYRDSTYSIVSKVAYLIGVPKRIFENQHEPPQLEIFQQLENDKNARIIRHLCIIRTAIERNFKYINDKMRTEYKGKEPFLHLPWCR
;
A
#
# COMPACT_ATOMS: atom_id res chain seq x y z
N MET A 1 -2.36 -2.46 46.85
CA MET A 1 -3.45 -3.26 46.24
C MET A 1 -3.71 -2.65 44.87
N ASN A 2 -3.02 -3.15 43.83
CA ASN A 2 -3.11 -2.55 42.49
C ASN A 2 -3.95 -3.43 41.56
N GLU A 3 -4.88 -2.76 40.89
CA GLU A 3 -5.78 -3.19 39.83
C GLU A 3 -5.25 -4.33 38.96
N GLN A 4 -5.87 -5.51 39.09
CA GLN A 4 -5.88 -6.51 38.04
C GLN A 4 -7.03 -6.20 37.07
N GLN A 5 -6.78 -5.30 36.11
CA GLN A 5 -7.69 -5.09 34.97
C GLN A 5 -7.38 -6.17 33.91
N GLY A 6 -8.00 -7.34 34.04
CA GLY A 6 -7.94 -8.40 33.04
C GLY A 6 -8.69 -7.99 31.76
N VAL A 7 -7.94 -7.75 30.68
CA VAL A 7 -8.51 -7.46 29.35
C VAL A 7 -9.27 -8.69 28.84
N ARG A 8 -10.58 -8.53 28.57
CA ARG A 8 -11.47 -9.61 28.13
C ARG A 8 -11.05 -10.11 26.73
N PRO A 9 -11.04 -11.44 26.45
CA PRO A 9 -10.57 -11.99 25.17
C PRO A 9 -11.32 -11.46 23.93
N THR A 10 -12.58 -11.06 24.10
CA THR A 10 -13.47 -10.58 23.03
C THR A 10 -13.04 -9.23 22.44
N GLU A 11 -12.44 -8.34 23.24
CA GLU A 11 -12.02 -7.00 22.81
C GLU A 11 -10.72 -7.03 21.99
N ARG A 12 -9.84 -7.99 22.28
CA ARG A 12 -8.63 -8.24 21.46
C ARG A 12 -8.96 -8.81 20.09
N MET A 13 -10.06 -9.55 19.98
CA MET A 13 -10.50 -10.20 18.74
C MET A 13 -11.09 -9.17 17.77
N THR A 14 -11.96 -8.26 18.25
CA THR A 14 -12.56 -7.19 17.45
C THR A 14 -11.54 -6.16 16.96
N TYR A 15 -10.52 -5.84 17.76
CA TYR A 15 -9.45 -4.94 17.34
C TYR A 15 -8.59 -5.55 16.22
N ARG A 16 -8.32 -6.86 16.28
CA ARG A 16 -7.59 -7.57 15.24
C ARG A 16 -8.37 -7.57 13.93
N ASP A 17 -9.66 -7.89 13.95
CA ASP A 17 -10.52 -7.84 12.76
C ASP A 17 -10.62 -6.43 12.15
N SER A 18 -10.73 -5.40 12.99
CA SER A 18 -10.70 -4.00 12.55
C SER A 18 -9.38 -3.64 11.86
N THR A 19 -8.25 -4.03 12.45
CA THR A 19 -6.92 -3.81 11.86
C THR A 19 -6.79 -4.49 10.50
N TYR A 20 -7.23 -5.75 10.38
CA TYR A 20 -7.21 -6.47 9.11
C TYR A 20 -8.12 -5.86 8.05
N SER A 21 -9.27 -5.32 8.45
CA SER A 21 -10.17 -4.62 7.53
C SER A 21 -9.52 -3.37 6.96
N ILE A 22 -8.87 -2.56 7.80
CA ILE A 22 -8.18 -1.34 7.38
C ILE A 22 -7.01 -1.68 6.45
N VAL A 23 -6.16 -2.62 6.85
CA VAL A 23 -5.00 -3.05 6.04
C VAL A 23 -5.45 -3.58 4.67
N SER A 24 -6.52 -4.38 4.63
CA SER A 24 -7.08 -4.92 3.37
C SER A 24 -7.59 -3.81 2.44
N LYS A 25 -8.29 -2.81 2.98
CA LYS A 25 -8.80 -1.66 2.21
C LYS A 25 -7.65 -0.83 1.65
N VAL A 26 -6.66 -0.52 2.48
CA VAL A 26 -5.48 0.26 2.07
C VAL A 26 -4.67 -0.49 1.01
N ALA A 27 -4.45 -1.80 1.20
CA ALA A 27 -3.74 -2.63 0.23
C ALA A 27 -4.43 -2.63 -1.14
N TYR A 28 -5.75 -2.72 -1.19
CA TYR A 28 -6.49 -2.63 -2.44
C TYR A 28 -6.29 -1.27 -3.13
N LEU A 29 -6.42 -0.17 -2.40
CA LEU A 29 -6.35 1.19 -2.95
C LEU A 29 -4.96 1.54 -3.49
N ILE A 30 -3.89 1.08 -2.84
CA ILE A 30 -2.50 1.31 -3.29
C ILE A 30 -2.17 0.52 -4.58
N GLY A 31 -3.03 -0.43 -4.97
CA GLY A 31 -2.83 -1.20 -6.20
C GLY A 31 -2.08 -2.52 -5.98
N VAL A 32 -2.08 -3.06 -4.75
CA VAL A 32 -1.47 -4.36 -4.46
C VAL A 32 -2.11 -5.44 -5.34
N PRO A 33 -1.31 -6.31 -6.00
CA PRO A 33 -1.82 -7.41 -6.83
C PRO A 33 -2.71 -8.39 -6.06
N LYS A 34 -3.79 -8.87 -6.70
CA LYS A 34 -4.73 -9.85 -6.14
C LYS A 34 -4.06 -11.13 -5.62
N ARG A 35 -2.94 -11.54 -6.22
CA ARG A 35 -2.16 -12.71 -5.81
C ARG A 35 -1.70 -12.67 -4.35
N ILE A 36 -1.52 -11.46 -3.78
CA ILE A 36 -1.15 -11.28 -2.37
C ILE A 36 -2.36 -11.50 -1.44
N PHE A 37 -3.58 -11.30 -1.94
CA PHE A 37 -4.84 -11.56 -1.22
C PHE A 37 -5.25 -13.05 -1.23
N GLU A 38 -4.66 -13.84 -2.12
CA GLU A 38 -4.94 -15.27 -2.29
C GLU A 38 -3.96 -16.17 -1.50
N ASN A 39 -2.90 -15.59 -0.92
CA ASN A 39 -1.81 -16.34 -0.30
C ASN A 39 -2.07 -16.61 1.19
N GLN A 40 -1.81 -17.84 1.66
CA GLN A 40 -2.20 -18.30 3.00
C GLN A 40 -1.46 -17.67 4.20
N HIS A 41 -0.41 -16.85 3.99
CA HIS A 41 0.46 -16.42 5.10
C HIS A 41 0.48 -14.93 5.46
N GLU A 42 -0.26 -14.04 4.80
CA GLU A 42 -0.37 -12.66 5.30
C GLU A 42 -1.73 -12.04 4.97
N PRO A 43 -2.19 -11.07 5.78
CA PRO A 43 -3.59 -10.74 5.93
C PRO A 43 -4.02 -9.69 4.90
N PRO A 44 -4.71 -10.11 3.84
CA PRO A 44 -5.88 -9.34 3.50
C PRO A 44 -7.09 -10.19 3.11
N GLN A 45 -8.26 -9.76 3.58
CA GLN A 45 -9.52 -10.46 3.35
C GLN A 45 -9.94 -10.30 1.87
N LEU A 46 -10.03 -11.43 1.15
CA LEU A 46 -10.46 -11.46 -0.25
C LEU A 46 -11.88 -10.87 -0.44
N GLU A 47 -12.72 -10.98 0.57
CA GLU A 47 -14.06 -10.40 0.58
C GLU A 47 -14.04 -8.86 0.43
N ILE A 48 -13.12 -8.19 1.14
CA ILE A 48 -12.94 -6.73 1.04
C ILE A 48 -12.45 -6.36 -0.37
N PHE A 49 -11.57 -7.17 -0.97
CA PHE A 49 -11.12 -6.95 -2.33
C PHE A 49 -12.31 -6.98 -3.31
N GLN A 50 -13.16 -8.00 -3.23
CA GLN A 50 -14.33 -8.12 -4.11
C GLN A 50 -15.35 -6.99 -3.90
N GLN A 51 -15.57 -6.58 -2.66
CA GLN A 51 -16.43 -5.43 -2.35
C GLN A 51 -15.90 -4.14 -3.00
N LEU A 52 -14.61 -3.87 -2.89
CA LEU A 52 -13.99 -2.67 -3.47
C LEU A 52 -13.81 -2.73 -4.99
N GLU A 53 -13.75 -3.93 -5.58
CA GLU A 53 -13.76 -4.11 -7.04
C GLU A 53 -15.11 -3.70 -7.65
N ASN A 54 -16.20 -3.93 -6.93
CA ASN A 54 -17.54 -3.49 -7.37
C ASN A 54 -17.72 -1.97 -7.24
N ASP A 55 -17.01 -1.31 -6.32
CA ASP A 55 -17.07 0.13 -6.14
C ASP A 55 -16.29 0.87 -7.25
N LYS A 56 -16.95 1.83 -7.93
CA LYS A 56 -16.33 2.61 -9.01
C LYS A 56 -15.26 3.57 -8.49
N ASN A 57 -15.48 4.20 -7.34
CA ASN A 57 -14.56 5.18 -6.75
C ASN A 57 -13.28 4.49 -6.30
N ALA A 58 -13.40 3.33 -5.65
CA ALA A 58 -12.26 2.54 -5.20
C ALA A 58 -11.39 2.08 -6.40
N ARG A 59 -12.02 1.68 -7.52
CA ARG A 59 -11.29 1.36 -8.76
C ARG A 59 -10.59 2.56 -9.39
N ILE A 60 -11.24 3.73 -9.40
CA ILE A 60 -10.62 4.97 -9.89
C ILE A 60 -9.35 5.29 -9.08
N ILE A 61 -9.45 5.27 -7.74
CA ILE A 61 -8.31 5.53 -6.86
C ILE A 61 -7.19 4.51 -7.11
N ARG A 62 -7.53 3.22 -7.21
CA ARG A 62 -6.57 2.15 -7.51
C ARG A 62 -5.83 2.37 -8.82
N HIS A 63 -6.54 2.69 -9.90
CA HIS A 63 -5.92 2.97 -11.20
C HIS A 63 -5.02 4.21 -11.16
N LEU A 64 -5.42 5.26 -10.45
CA LEU A 64 -4.59 6.46 -10.28
C LEU A 64 -3.30 6.14 -9.52
N CYS A 65 -3.36 5.35 -8.45
CA CYS A 65 -2.17 4.91 -7.72
C CYS A 65 -1.23 4.07 -8.60
N ILE A 66 -1.76 3.16 -9.42
CA ILE A 66 -0.98 2.38 -10.37
C ILE A 66 -0.28 3.29 -11.39
N ILE A 67 -1.01 4.25 -11.97
CA ILE A 67 -0.46 5.22 -12.93
C ILE A 67 0.62 6.07 -12.27
N ARG A 68 0.39 6.58 -11.06
CA ARG A 68 1.38 7.33 -10.28
C ARG A 68 2.67 6.52 -10.12
N THR A 69 2.58 5.28 -9.65
CA THR A 69 3.74 4.41 -9.47
C THR A 69 4.44 4.10 -10.80
N ALA A 70 3.70 3.91 -11.88
CA ALA A 70 4.28 3.69 -13.21
C ALA A 70 5.06 4.93 -13.70
N ILE A 71 4.49 6.12 -13.54
CA ILE A 71 5.12 7.40 -13.88
C ILE A 71 6.37 7.63 -13.02
N GLU A 72 6.27 7.48 -11.70
CA GLU A 72 7.38 7.64 -10.76
C GLU A 72 8.53 6.67 -11.09
N ARG A 73 8.22 5.40 -11.39
CA ARG A 73 9.22 4.40 -11.79
C ARG A 73 9.85 4.74 -13.13
N ASN A 74 9.08 5.23 -14.11
CA ASN A 74 9.62 5.59 -15.41
C ASN A 74 10.56 6.81 -15.32
N PHE A 75 10.19 7.85 -14.56
CA PHE A 75 11.08 8.99 -14.33
C PHE A 75 12.30 8.63 -13.49
N LYS A 76 12.15 7.77 -12.49
CA LYS A 76 13.30 7.22 -11.74
C LYS A 76 14.22 6.41 -12.65
N TYR A 77 13.66 5.56 -13.50
CA TYR A 77 14.44 4.77 -14.47
C TYR A 77 15.20 5.67 -15.44
N ILE A 78 14.56 6.69 -16.00
CA ILE A 78 15.21 7.66 -16.89
C ILE A 78 16.28 8.45 -16.13
N ASN A 79 16.02 8.90 -14.90
CA ASN A 79 16.98 9.66 -14.11
C ASN A 79 18.18 8.80 -13.66
N ASP A 80 17.96 7.55 -13.28
CA ASP A 80 19.01 6.60 -12.92
C ASP A 80 19.82 6.20 -14.15
N LYS A 81 19.16 5.99 -15.30
CA LYS A 81 19.81 5.82 -16.62
C LYS A 81 20.68 7.03 -16.95
N MET A 82 20.15 8.24 -16.83
CA MET A 82 20.89 9.49 -17.08
C MET A 82 22.08 9.64 -16.13
N ARG A 83 21.94 9.34 -14.84
CA ARG A 83 23.05 9.38 -13.86
C ARG A 83 24.14 8.35 -14.14
N THR A 84 23.74 7.15 -14.54
CA THR A 84 24.66 6.02 -14.75
C THR A 84 25.41 6.16 -16.07
N GLU A 85 24.71 6.59 -17.13
CA GLU A 85 25.25 6.73 -18.48
C GLU A 85 25.90 8.12 -18.72
N TYR A 86 25.45 9.20 -18.05
CA TYR A 86 25.99 10.57 -18.18
C TYR A 86 26.60 11.08 -16.87
N LYS A 87 27.57 10.34 -16.31
CA LYS A 87 28.34 10.67 -15.09
C LYS A 87 29.08 12.03 -15.07
N GLY A 88 28.79 12.97 -15.96
CA GLY A 88 29.53 14.22 -16.11
C GLY A 88 28.74 15.52 -16.02
N LYS A 89 27.41 15.52 -15.97
CA LYS A 89 26.64 16.79 -15.86
C LYS A 89 25.45 16.64 -14.94
N GLU A 90 25.65 17.10 -13.71
CA GLU A 90 24.66 17.33 -12.65
C GLU A 90 23.27 17.71 -13.20
N PRO A 91 22.26 16.81 -13.12
CA PRO A 91 20.88 17.20 -13.33
C PRO A 91 20.18 17.21 -11.97
N PHE A 92 19.93 18.42 -11.47
CA PHE A 92 18.82 18.74 -10.57
C PHE A 92 18.68 17.82 -9.32
N LEU A 93 19.75 17.66 -8.54
CA LEU A 93 19.61 17.27 -7.13
C LEU A 93 19.21 18.48 -6.29
N HIS A 94 17.94 18.88 -6.32
CA HIS A 94 17.39 19.68 -5.23
C HIS A 94 15.87 19.56 -5.09
N LEU A 95 15.35 18.35 -4.94
CA LEU A 95 13.99 18.18 -4.42
C LEU A 95 13.95 17.07 -3.35
N PRO A 96 13.55 17.38 -2.10
CA PRO A 96 13.66 16.51 -0.93
C PRO A 96 12.53 15.46 -0.84
N TRP A 97 11.91 15.08 -1.97
CA TRP A 97 10.71 14.24 -1.99
C TRP A 97 10.97 12.77 -2.34
N CYS A 98 12.22 12.32 -2.22
CA CYS A 98 12.59 10.90 -2.23
C CYS A 98 13.38 10.59 -0.95
N ARG A 99 12.67 10.48 0.17
CA ARG A 99 13.14 9.77 1.35
C ARG A 99 12.01 8.87 1.84
#